data_AF-A0A958Y0I2-F1
#
_entry.id   AF-A0A958Y0I2-F1
#
_cell.length_a   1.000
_cell.length_b   1.000
_cell.length_c   1.000
_cell.angle_alpha   90.00
_cell.angle_beta   90.00
_cell.angle_gamma   90.00
#
_symmetry.space_group_name_H-M   'P 1'
#
loop_
_entity.id
_entity.type
_entity.pdbx_description
1 polymer ?
#
loop_
_entity_poly.entity_id
_entity_poly.type
_entity_poly.pdbx_seq_one_letter_code
_entity_poly.pdbx_strand_id
1 'polypeptide(L)'
;MQGSYSFSTSSGWGAILTGSWTGDAEFVDDGTGNPSAGCSAPSNDLTGKIALIDRGFCPFTSKSLHAQMAGAIAVIILNNQPGAGTIEMGDGGQGPQITIPVVMLSYEDGQAIRAALANGPVNISIGTIVVAPDDRDDDGIADANDNCAYIYNPGQEDRDNDGVGDACDNCPDNSNPDQSDGDNDGIGGVCDSCHGNNATGDTDNDGICNDYDSDDDNDGQSDADELACGSDPLDAASLSPDNDGDFIPDCVDPDDDNDGIADTIDNCPVDANAGQEDFDFDGIGDACDTEVCINGVVSALNAYVNSLSISSSRKRAITRRLDLAAYKFCIGASTSTVIDALNNVVSYVAYHSGSGIPASDADYIIGQINALIASLNAGIVVCCTPSIPHPANPGVATTADALQLQANPNPFRDEVAIRFSLPQAGPATLELFNLNGQRVAALHSGYLDAGQQDFRWNGADGSGQQLSSGIYLVRSQMEDATLTQKVSMVR
;
A
#
# COMPACT_ATOMS: atom_id res chain seq x y z
N MET A 1 -29.22 -22.95 -11.39
CA MET A 1 -28.58 -23.95 -12.25
C MET A 1 -29.62 -24.42 -13.25
N GLN A 2 -29.54 -23.94 -14.48
CA GLN A 2 -30.34 -24.47 -15.59
C GLN A 2 -29.40 -25.37 -16.40
N GLY A 3 -29.89 -26.53 -16.81
CA GLY A 3 -29.11 -27.52 -17.53
C GLY A 3 -30.01 -28.60 -18.10
N SER A 4 -29.77 -28.96 -19.36
CA SER A 4 -30.45 -30.05 -20.05
C SER A 4 -29.67 -31.34 -19.82
N TYR A 5 -30.33 -32.36 -19.28
CA TYR A 5 -29.69 -33.64 -18.93
C TYR A 5 -30.19 -34.77 -19.83
N SER A 6 -29.26 -35.59 -20.32
CA SER A 6 -29.61 -36.82 -21.02
C SER A 6 -30.08 -37.89 -20.03
N PHE A 7 -31.11 -38.64 -20.40
CA PHE A 7 -31.66 -39.69 -19.54
C PHE A 7 -31.97 -40.97 -20.32
N SER A 8 -32.07 -42.09 -19.60
CA SER A 8 -32.61 -43.35 -20.13
C SER A 8 -33.97 -43.66 -19.51
N THR A 9 -34.90 -44.22 -20.29
CA THR A 9 -36.23 -44.62 -19.80
C THR A 9 -36.24 -46.06 -19.27
N SER A 10 -37.25 -46.39 -18.47
CA SER A 10 -37.54 -47.77 -18.08
C SER A 10 -37.89 -48.65 -19.29
N SER A 11 -37.40 -49.89 -19.30
CA SER A 11 -37.57 -50.83 -20.41
C SER A 11 -38.80 -51.70 -20.20
N GLY A 12 -39.92 -51.33 -20.85
CA GLY A 12 -41.15 -52.13 -20.85
C GLY A 12 -42.09 -51.96 -19.64
N TRP A 13 -41.90 -50.90 -18.84
CA TRP A 13 -42.75 -50.57 -17.69
C TRP A 13 -42.71 -49.07 -17.38
N GLY A 14 -43.62 -48.57 -16.54
CA GLY A 14 -43.79 -47.13 -16.32
C GLY A 14 -44.53 -46.43 -17.46
N ALA A 15 -44.91 -45.17 -17.25
CA ALA A 15 -45.54 -44.38 -18.31
C ALA A 15 -44.55 -43.97 -19.39
N ILE A 16 -45.01 -44.00 -20.64
CA ILE A 16 -44.28 -43.46 -21.78
C ILE A 16 -44.31 -41.93 -21.72
N LEU A 17 -43.15 -41.29 -21.86
CA LEU A 17 -43.02 -39.84 -21.96
C LEU A 17 -43.67 -39.34 -23.25
N THR A 18 -44.92 -38.89 -23.17
CA THR A 18 -45.70 -38.34 -24.29
C THR A 18 -45.92 -36.83 -24.16
N GLY A 19 -45.31 -36.19 -23.16
CA GLY A 19 -45.37 -34.75 -22.85
C GLY A 19 -44.36 -34.38 -21.76
N SER A 20 -44.41 -33.12 -21.28
CA SER A 20 -43.58 -32.65 -20.17
C SER A 20 -44.25 -32.92 -18.81
N TRP A 21 -43.45 -33.38 -17.85
CA TRP A 21 -43.85 -33.61 -16.47
C TRP A 21 -43.04 -32.68 -15.57
N THR A 22 -43.69 -31.64 -15.06
CA THR A 22 -43.03 -30.60 -14.27
C THR A 22 -43.45 -30.66 -12.81
N GLY A 23 -42.49 -30.59 -11.90
CA GLY A 23 -42.74 -30.55 -10.47
C GLY A 23 -41.46 -30.31 -9.67
N ASP A 24 -41.63 -29.99 -8.40
CA ASP A 24 -40.50 -29.81 -7.49
C ASP A 24 -39.81 -31.15 -7.24
N ALA A 25 -38.48 -31.13 -7.24
CA ALA A 25 -37.66 -32.30 -7.02
C ALA A 25 -37.45 -32.55 -5.53
N GLU A 26 -37.69 -33.79 -5.09
CA GLU A 26 -37.50 -34.16 -3.69
C GLU A 26 -36.92 -35.56 -3.57
N PHE A 27 -35.91 -35.71 -2.70
CA PHE A 27 -35.37 -37.02 -2.37
C PHE A 27 -36.39 -37.85 -1.59
N VAL A 28 -36.52 -39.12 -1.98
CA VAL A 28 -37.26 -40.07 -1.17
C VAL A 28 -36.59 -40.22 0.19
N ASP A 29 -37.39 -40.27 1.25
CA ASP A 29 -36.97 -40.64 2.59
C ASP A 29 -37.80 -41.85 3.06
N ASP A 30 -37.24 -43.05 2.93
CA ASP A 30 -37.90 -44.29 3.38
C ASP A 30 -37.73 -44.60 4.88
N GLY A 31 -37.18 -43.67 5.67
CA GLY A 31 -36.98 -43.79 7.11
C GLY A 31 -35.94 -44.84 7.51
N THR A 32 -35.12 -45.33 6.57
CA THR A 32 -34.06 -46.32 6.83
C THR A 32 -32.67 -45.68 6.89
N GLY A 33 -31.64 -46.50 7.11
CA GLY A 33 -30.24 -46.03 7.14
C GLY A 33 -29.70 -45.50 5.80
N ASN A 34 -30.41 -45.72 4.69
CA ASN A 34 -30.16 -45.03 3.41
C ASN A 34 -31.50 -44.52 2.86
N PRO A 35 -31.99 -43.36 3.36
CA PRO A 35 -33.34 -42.85 3.10
C PRO A 35 -33.70 -42.76 1.61
N SER A 36 -32.75 -42.32 0.79
CA SER A 36 -32.91 -42.13 -0.65
C SER A 36 -32.87 -43.43 -1.45
N ALA A 37 -32.70 -44.59 -0.82
CA ALA A 37 -32.80 -45.87 -1.49
C ALA A 37 -34.25 -46.27 -1.80
N GLY A 38 -35.26 -45.74 -1.11
CA GLY A 38 -36.67 -46.01 -1.41
C GLY A 38 -37.06 -47.50 -1.36
N CYS A 39 -36.31 -48.31 -0.61
CA CYS A 39 -36.54 -49.75 -0.55
C CYS A 39 -37.73 -50.09 0.35
N SER A 40 -38.14 -49.17 1.20
CA SER A 40 -39.38 -49.20 1.99
C SER A 40 -40.33 -48.09 1.56
N ALA A 41 -41.55 -48.08 2.11
CA ALA A 41 -42.51 -47.02 1.85
C ALA A 41 -41.96 -45.64 2.32
N PRO A 42 -41.98 -44.61 1.47
CA PRO A 42 -41.57 -43.25 1.84
C PRO A 42 -42.33 -42.74 3.07
N SER A 43 -41.61 -42.03 3.91
CA SER A 43 -42.11 -41.32 5.08
C SER A 43 -42.41 -39.84 4.78
N ASN A 44 -41.83 -39.28 3.71
CA ASN A 44 -42.08 -37.93 3.23
C ASN A 44 -43.20 -37.86 2.17
N ASP A 45 -43.85 -36.71 2.07
CA ASP A 45 -44.94 -36.45 1.14
C ASP A 45 -44.41 -36.05 -0.24
N LEU A 46 -44.69 -36.90 -1.22
CA LEU A 46 -44.26 -36.75 -2.61
C LEU A 46 -45.41 -36.31 -3.52
N THR A 47 -46.57 -35.94 -2.97
CA THR A 47 -47.75 -35.53 -3.73
C THR A 47 -47.42 -34.37 -4.68
N GLY A 48 -47.52 -34.62 -5.99
CA GLY A 48 -47.26 -33.61 -7.02
C GLY A 48 -45.78 -33.36 -7.32
N LYS A 49 -44.87 -34.11 -6.70
CA LYS A 49 -43.41 -33.92 -6.79
C LYS A 49 -42.75 -34.93 -7.71
N ILE A 50 -41.53 -34.61 -8.13
CA ILE A 50 -40.63 -35.51 -8.84
C ILE A 50 -39.72 -36.18 -7.82
N ALA A 51 -39.87 -37.49 -7.66
CA ALA A 51 -39.14 -38.25 -6.66
C ALA A 51 -37.73 -38.60 -7.14
N LEU A 52 -36.71 -38.18 -6.39
CA LEU A 52 -35.30 -38.53 -6.60
C LEU A 52 -34.93 -39.75 -5.76
N ILE A 53 -34.46 -40.81 -6.40
CA ILE A 53 -34.12 -42.09 -5.74
C ILE A 53 -32.73 -42.54 -6.15
N ASP A 54 -31.89 -42.89 -5.19
CA ASP A 54 -30.59 -43.49 -5.46
C ASP A 54 -30.72 -44.91 -5.95
N ARG A 55 -29.92 -45.25 -6.96
CA ARG A 55 -29.66 -46.63 -7.30
C ARG A 55 -29.07 -47.35 -6.08
N GLY A 56 -29.62 -48.52 -5.79
CA GLY A 56 -29.23 -49.33 -4.64
C GLY A 56 -29.46 -50.81 -4.89
N PHE A 57 -29.60 -51.57 -3.80
CA PHE A 57 -29.72 -53.02 -3.84
C PHE A 57 -31.14 -53.53 -4.13
N CYS A 58 -32.18 -52.72 -3.89
CA CYS A 58 -33.56 -53.11 -4.15
C CYS A 58 -33.99 -52.83 -5.60
N PRO A 59 -34.95 -53.61 -6.15
CA PRO A 59 -35.37 -53.49 -7.54
C PRO A 59 -35.93 -52.11 -7.91
N PHE A 60 -35.63 -51.64 -9.13
CA PHE A 60 -36.06 -50.32 -9.63
C PHE A 60 -37.59 -50.12 -9.62
N THR A 61 -38.34 -51.17 -9.87
CA THR A 61 -39.80 -51.12 -9.85
C THR A 61 -40.37 -51.02 -8.44
N SER A 62 -39.76 -51.65 -7.44
CA SER A 62 -40.23 -51.55 -6.05
C SER A 62 -40.10 -50.13 -5.51
N LYS A 63 -38.93 -49.50 -5.68
CA LYS A 63 -38.70 -48.10 -5.28
C LYS A 63 -39.63 -47.13 -6.02
N SER A 64 -39.79 -47.31 -7.33
CA SER A 64 -40.65 -46.46 -8.15
C SER A 64 -42.14 -46.61 -7.78
N LEU A 65 -42.58 -47.84 -7.48
CA LEU A 65 -43.95 -48.10 -7.02
C LEU A 65 -44.20 -47.46 -5.65
N HIS A 66 -43.25 -47.53 -4.72
CA HIS A 66 -43.40 -46.89 -3.43
C HIS A 66 -43.49 -45.36 -3.54
N ALA A 67 -42.65 -44.73 -4.38
CA ALA A 67 -42.72 -43.30 -4.64
C ALA A 67 -44.06 -42.90 -5.29
N GLN A 68 -44.55 -43.68 -6.25
CA GLN A 68 -45.88 -43.48 -6.84
C GLN A 68 -46.99 -43.56 -5.79
N MET A 69 -46.94 -44.56 -4.90
CA MET A 69 -47.94 -44.71 -3.83
C MET A 69 -47.90 -43.57 -2.81
N ALA A 70 -46.76 -42.88 -2.69
CA ALA A 70 -46.58 -41.67 -1.89
C ALA A 70 -46.96 -40.37 -2.64
N GLY A 71 -47.49 -40.48 -3.87
CA GLY A 71 -48.05 -39.34 -4.62
C GLY A 71 -47.13 -38.69 -5.65
N ALA A 72 -45.93 -39.25 -5.87
CA ALA A 72 -45.01 -38.74 -6.88
C ALA A 72 -45.64 -38.78 -8.29
N ILE A 73 -45.41 -37.74 -9.07
CA ILE A 73 -45.90 -37.63 -10.45
C ILE A 73 -44.90 -38.18 -11.47
N ALA A 74 -43.62 -38.29 -11.09
CA ALA A 74 -42.55 -38.90 -11.88
C ALA A 74 -41.41 -39.35 -10.95
N VAL A 75 -40.57 -40.26 -11.42
CA VAL A 75 -39.38 -40.75 -10.69
C VAL A 75 -38.13 -40.56 -11.53
N ILE A 76 -37.09 -40.01 -10.90
CA ILE A 76 -35.74 -39.97 -11.44
C ILE A 76 -34.86 -40.86 -10.56
N ILE A 77 -34.28 -41.88 -11.17
CA ILE A 77 -33.31 -42.77 -10.53
C ILE A 77 -31.91 -42.23 -10.81
N LEU A 78 -31.15 -41.94 -9.76
CA LEU A 78 -29.78 -41.45 -9.88
C LEU A 78 -28.82 -42.65 -9.87
N ASN A 79 -27.98 -42.77 -10.91
CA ASN A 79 -26.96 -43.81 -10.89
C ASN A 79 -25.93 -43.54 -9.77
N ASN A 80 -25.37 -44.60 -9.22
CA ASN A 80 -24.48 -44.55 -8.05
C ASN A 80 -23.02 -44.88 -8.39
N GLN A 81 -22.69 -44.98 -9.69
CA GLN A 81 -21.36 -45.33 -10.16
C GLN A 81 -20.82 -44.22 -11.08
N PRO A 82 -19.77 -43.48 -10.65
CA PRO A 82 -19.11 -42.46 -11.47
C PRO A 82 -18.64 -43.03 -12.81
N GLY A 83 -18.87 -42.30 -13.90
CA GLY A 83 -18.42 -42.63 -15.26
C GLY A 83 -19.16 -43.81 -15.92
N ALA A 84 -20.16 -44.40 -15.29
CA ALA A 84 -20.91 -45.54 -15.85
C ALA A 84 -22.07 -45.13 -16.77
N GLY A 85 -22.35 -43.83 -16.90
CA GLY A 85 -23.51 -43.32 -17.65
C GLY A 85 -24.84 -43.80 -17.05
N THR A 86 -25.87 -43.94 -17.88
CA THR A 86 -27.15 -44.53 -17.50
C THR A 86 -27.17 -46.05 -17.76
N ILE A 87 -27.94 -46.80 -16.98
CA ILE A 87 -28.12 -48.24 -17.21
C ILE A 87 -29.58 -48.59 -17.52
N GLU A 88 -29.78 -49.69 -18.24
CA GLU A 88 -31.12 -50.18 -18.52
C GLU A 88 -31.82 -50.64 -17.23
N MET A 89 -32.99 -50.05 -16.95
CA MET A 89 -33.78 -50.38 -15.77
C MET A 89 -34.71 -51.56 -16.05
N GLY A 90 -34.32 -52.76 -15.61
CA GLY A 90 -35.15 -53.97 -15.72
C GLY A 90 -36.39 -53.95 -14.81
N ASP A 91 -37.46 -54.62 -15.25
CA ASP A 91 -38.77 -54.68 -14.57
C ASP A 91 -38.68 -55.32 -13.17
N GLY A 92 -37.96 -56.42 -12.96
CA GLY A 92 -37.84 -56.99 -11.60
C GLY A 92 -39.17 -57.42 -10.93
N GLY A 93 -40.32 -57.37 -11.63
CA GLY A 93 -41.56 -58.05 -11.27
C GLY A 93 -42.76 -57.18 -10.87
N GLN A 94 -42.59 -55.86 -10.71
CA GLN A 94 -43.69 -54.93 -10.33
C GLN A 94 -43.99 -53.86 -11.38
N GLY A 95 -43.31 -53.87 -12.51
CA GLY A 95 -43.40 -52.89 -13.59
C GLY A 95 -44.82 -52.57 -14.08
N PRO A 96 -45.72 -53.56 -14.27
CA PRO A 96 -47.08 -53.32 -14.73
C PRO A 96 -47.96 -52.46 -13.79
N GLN A 97 -47.54 -52.26 -12.53
CA GLN A 97 -48.28 -51.46 -11.55
C GLN A 97 -47.87 -49.98 -11.54
N ILE A 98 -46.82 -49.63 -12.27
CA ILE A 98 -46.24 -48.29 -12.28
C ILE A 98 -46.80 -47.53 -13.49
N THR A 99 -47.51 -46.45 -13.20
CA THR A 99 -48.24 -45.60 -14.15
C THR A 99 -47.66 -44.20 -14.27
N ILE A 100 -46.57 -43.89 -13.56
CA ILE A 100 -45.80 -42.65 -13.70
C ILE A 100 -44.53 -42.88 -14.52
N PRO A 101 -43.98 -41.86 -15.20
CA PRO A 101 -42.73 -42.01 -15.93
C PRO A 101 -41.56 -42.22 -14.98
N VAL A 102 -40.65 -43.10 -15.39
CA VAL A 102 -39.42 -43.41 -14.65
C VAL A 102 -38.24 -43.24 -15.59
N VAL A 103 -37.34 -42.33 -15.23
CA VAL A 103 -36.11 -42.05 -15.97
C VAL A 103 -34.90 -42.26 -15.08
N MET A 104 -33.74 -42.48 -15.69
CA MET A 104 -32.47 -42.56 -15.00
C MET A 104 -31.51 -41.50 -15.53
N LEU A 105 -30.79 -40.88 -14.59
CA LEU A 105 -29.68 -39.97 -14.86
C LEU A 105 -28.34 -40.62 -14.51
N SER A 106 -27.28 -40.08 -15.11
CA SER A 106 -25.90 -40.45 -14.77
C SER A 106 -25.57 -40.09 -13.31
N TYR A 107 -24.43 -40.57 -12.83
CA TYR A 107 -23.96 -40.19 -11.50
C TYR A 107 -23.65 -38.69 -11.45
N GLU A 108 -23.01 -38.17 -12.50
CA GLU A 108 -22.57 -36.79 -12.64
C GLU A 108 -23.75 -35.81 -12.62
N ASP A 109 -24.78 -36.07 -13.44
CA ASP A 109 -25.99 -35.26 -13.49
C ASP A 109 -26.76 -35.32 -12.17
N GLY A 110 -26.77 -36.50 -11.52
CA GLY A 110 -27.35 -36.66 -10.20
C GLY A 110 -26.64 -35.84 -9.12
N GLN A 111 -25.31 -35.68 -9.20
CA GLN A 111 -24.58 -34.79 -8.29
C GLN A 111 -24.91 -33.31 -8.54
N ALA A 112 -25.12 -32.90 -9.79
CA ALA A 112 -25.52 -31.53 -10.12
C ALA A 112 -26.87 -31.17 -9.48
N ILE A 113 -27.87 -32.06 -9.60
CA ILE A 113 -29.18 -31.87 -8.97
C ILE A 113 -29.07 -31.84 -7.43
N ARG A 114 -28.22 -32.68 -6.84
CA ARG A 114 -27.96 -32.67 -5.39
C ARG A 114 -27.36 -31.35 -4.92
N ALA A 115 -26.38 -30.84 -5.64
CA ALA A 115 -25.75 -29.57 -5.32
C ALA A 115 -26.76 -28.42 -5.44
N ALA A 116 -27.62 -28.45 -6.47
CA ALA A 116 -28.67 -27.45 -6.63
C ALA A 116 -29.70 -27.49 -5.49
N LEU A 117 -30.15 -28.67 -5.08
CA LEU A 117 -31.10 -28.84 -3.96
C LEU A 117 -30.53 -28.40 -2.60
N ALA A 118 -29.21 -28.47 -2.42
CA ALA A 118 -28.56 -27.94 -1.21
C ALA A 118 -28.66 -26.41 -1.12
N ASN A 119 -28.84 -25.73 -2.26
CA ASN A 119 -28.92 -24.26 -2.36
C ASN A 119 -30.37 -23.74 -2.41
N GLY A 120 -31.38 -24.60 -2.46
CA GLY A 120 -32.78 -24.20 -2.51
C GLY A 120 -33.67 -25.21 -3.24
N PRO A 121 -34.99 -24.95 -3.31
CA PRO A 121 -35.91 -25.81 -4.06
C PRO A 121 -35.56 -25.84 -5.55
N VAL A 122 -35.60 -27.02 -6.15
CA VAL A 122 -35.31 -27.22 -7.58
C VAL A 122 -36.57 -27.71 -8.26
N ASN A 123 -37.01 -26.99 -9.29
CA ASN A 123 -38.11 -27.42 -10.16
C ASN A 123 -37.53 -28.18 -11.35
N ILE A 124 -38.06 -29.37 -11.66
CA ILE A 124 -37.59 -30.20 -12.78
C ILE A 124 -38.74 -30.39 -13.77
N SER A 125 -38.41 -30.33 -15.07
CA SER A 125 -39.30 -30.73 -16.16
C SER A 125 -38.72 -31.95 -16.87
N ILE A 126 -39.44 -33.07 -16.87
CA ILE A 126 -39.06 -34.29 -17.59
C ILE A 126 -39.88 -34.36 -18.87
N GLY A 127 -39.23 -34.25 -20.02
CA GLY A 127 -39.90 -34.32 -21.31
C GLY A 127 -38.94 -34.65 -22.44
N THR A 128 -39.48 -34.73 -23.65
CA THR A 128 -38.69 -34.59 -24.87
C THR A 128 -38.49 -33.09 -25.08
N ILE A 129 -37.24 -32.62 -25.10
CA ILE A 129 -36.94 -31.24 -25.49
C ILE A 129 -37.46 -31.09 -26.93
N VAL A 130 -38.47 -30.25 -27.11
CA VAL A 130 -38.84 -29.78 -28.43
C VAL A 130 -37.81 -28.69 -28.73
N VAL A 131 -36.65 -29.10 -29.23
CA VAL A 131 -35.65 -28.15 -29.73
C VAL A 131 -36.34 -27.40 -30.86
N ALA A 132 -36.44 -26.08 -30.75
CA ALA A 132 -36.78 -25.30 -31.91
C ALA A 132 -35.73 -25.62 -33.00
N PRO A 133 -36.13 -25.79 -34.27
CA PRO A 133 -35.15 -26.05 -35.32
C PRO A 133 -34.21 -24.85 -35.42
N ASP A 134 -32.90 -25.10 -35.31
CA ASP A 134 -31.83 -24.10 -35.26
C ASP A 134 -31.99 -23.11 -34.08
N ASP A 135 -31.72 -23.63 -32.87
CA ASP A 135 -31.68 -22.91 -31.59
C ASP A 135 -30.30 -23.21 -30.97
N ARG A 136 -29.39 -22.23 -31.01
CA ARG A 136 -27.96 -22.44 -30.70
C ARG A 136 -27.63 -22.40 -29.22
N ASP A 137 -28.39 -21.67 -28.43
CA ASP A 137 -28.16 -21.50 -26.99
C ASP A 137 -29.20 -22.23 -26.14
N ASP A 138 -30.09 -23.00 -26.77
CA ASP A 138 -31.08 -23.89 -26.16
C ASP A 138 -32.02 -23.14 -25.20
N ASP A 139 -32.36 -21.88 -25.53
CA ASP A 139 -33.19 -21.02 -24.70
C ASP A 139 -34.70 -21.17 -24.96
N GLY A 140 -35.05 -21.89 -26.03
CA GLY A 140 -36.41 -22.17 -26.45
C GLY A 140 -36.95 -21.20 -27.50
N ILE A 141 -36.15 -20.23 -27.94
CA ILE A 141 -36.39 -19.33 -29.07
C ILE A 141 -35.53 -19.80 -30.24
N ALA A 142 -36.09 -19.80 -31.46
CA ALA A 142 -35.31 -20.16 -32.65
C ALA A 142 -34.38 -19.01 -33.03
N ASP A 143 -33.17 -19.29 -33.53
CA ASP A 143 -32.15 -18.30 -33.92
C ASP A 143 -32.71 -17.14 -34.77
N ALA A 144 -33.71 -17.42 -35.62
CA ALA A 144 -34.31 -16.43 -36.53
C ALA A 144 -35.22 -15.40 -35.84
N ASN A 145 -35.66 -15.70 -34.62
CA ASN A 145 -36.56 -14.88 -33.81
C ASN A 145 -35.91 -14.48 -32.47
N ASP A 146 -34.63 -14.80 -32.30
CA ASP A 146 -33.89 -14.61 -31.07
C ASP A 146 -33.01 -13.35 -31.19
N ASN A 147 -33.26 -12.36 -30.34
CA ASN A 147 -32.48 -11.13 -30.27
C ASN A 147 -31.09 -11.32 -29.63
N CYS A 148 -30.78 -12.50 -29.10
CA CYS A 148 -29.46 -12.92 -28.66
C CYS A 148 -29.16 -14.39 -29.00
N ALA A 149 -29.16 -14.76 -30.28
CA ALA A 149 -29.00 -16.14 -30.81
C ALA A 149 -27.74 -16.96 -30.43
N TYR A 150 -26.95 -16.50 -29.47
CA TYR A 150 -25.80 -17.22 -28.90
C TYR A 150 -25.72 -17.09 -27.37
N ILE A 151 -26.62 -16.34 -26.74
CA ILE A 151 -26.64 -16.02 -25.32
C ILE A 151 -28.06 -16.22 -24.80
N TYR A 152 -28.25 -17.32 -24.06
CA TYR A 152 -29.51 -17.73 -23.45
C TYR A 152 -30.28 -16.54 -22.82
N ASN A 153 -31.41 -16.16 -23.42
CA ASN A 153 -32.28 -15.09 -22.94
C ASN A 153 -33.76 -15.31 -23.29
N PRO A 154 -34.44 -16.31 -22.69
CA PRO A 154 -35.82 -16.65 -23.05
C PRO A 154 -36.86 -15.54 -22.82
N GLY A 155 -36.48 -14.52 -22.04
CA GLY A 155 -37.29 -13.34 -21.77
C GLY A 155 -37.28 -12.33 -22.93
N GLN A 156 -36.28 -12.40 -23.82
CA GLN A 156 -36.13 -11.56 -25.02
C GLN A 156 -36.28 -10.06 -24.69
N GLU A 157 -35.79 -9.63 -23.52
CA GLU A 157 -35.73 -8.22 -23.15
C GLU A 157 -34.85 -7.44 -24.16
N ASP A 158 -35.33 -6.28 -24.59
CA ASP A 158 -34.69 -5.37 -25.53
C ASP A 158 -35.23 -3.96 -25.21
N ARG A 159 -34.48 -3.22 -24.40
CA ARG A 159 -34.97 -2.01 -23.74
C ARG A 159 -34.98 -0.81 -24.68
N ASP A 160 -34.01 -0.70 -25.57
CA ASP A 160 -33.89 0.42 -26.50
C ASP A 160 -34.50 0.13 -27.88
N ASN A 161 -34.94 -1.12 -28.10
CA ASN A 161 -35.62 -1.63 -29.30
C ASN A 161 -34.76 -1.56 -30.57
N ASP A 162 -33.46 -1.82 -30.43
CA ASP A 162 -32.53 -1.81 -31.55
C ASP A 162 -32.44 -3.17 -32.28
N GLY A 163 -32.99 -4.23 -31.67
CA GLY A 163 -33.04 -5.59 -32.19
C GLY A 163 -31.94 -6.52 -31.65
N VAL A 164 -31.08 -6.03 -30.77
CA VAL A 164 -30.14 -6.80 -29.94
C VAL A 164 -30.73 -6.88 -28.53
N GLY A 165 -30.76 -8.06 -27.93
CA GLY A 165 -31.36 -8.20 -26.59
C GLY A 165 -30.43 -7.69 -25.48
N ASP A 166 -31.02 -7.23 -24.37
CA ASP A 166 -30.30 -6.74 -23.17
C ASP A 166 -29.20 -7.72 -22.68
N ALA A 167 -29.36 -9.02 -22.96
CA ALA A 167 -28.43 -10.07 -22.55
C ALA A 167 -27.12 -10.10 -23.37
N CYS A 168 -27.13 -9.52 -24.57
CA CYS A 168 -26.00 -9.52 -25.51
C CYS A 168 -25.72 -8.13 -26.11
N ASP A 169 -26.41 -7.11 -25.63
CA ASP A 169 -26.25 -5.71 -26.04
C ASP A 169 -25.14 -5.03 -25.23
N ASN A 170 -24.13 -4.49 -25.90
CA ASN A 170 -23.05 -3.71 -25.30
C ASN A 170 -23.44 -2.25 -25.01
N CYS A 171 -24.66 -1.83 -25.33
CA CYS A 171 -25.26 -0.56 -24.97
C CYS A 171 -26.78 -0.68 -24.67
N PRO A 172 -27.21 -1.36 -23.58
CA PRO A 172 -28.61 -1.70 -23.31
C PRO A 172 -29.65 -0.57 -23.25
N ASP A 173 -29.20 0.69 -23.23
CA ASP A 173 -30.06 1.88 -23.17
C ASP A 173 -29.93 2.76 -24.44
N ASN A 174 -29.05 2.41 -25.39
CA ASN A 174 -28.63 3.25 -26.50
C ASN A 174 -28.50 2.47 -27.83
N SER A 175 -29.49 2.64 -28.70
CA SER A 175 -29.60 1.89 -29.95
C SER A 175 -28.32 1.88 -30.79
N ASN A 176 -27.72 0.70 -30.93
CA ASN A 176 -26.57 0.37 -31.76
C ASN A 176 -26.67 -1.06 -32.33
N PRO A 177 -27.53 -1.30 -33.35
CA PRO A 177 -27.73 -2.63 -33.91
C PRO A 177 -26.46 -3.27 -34.53
N ASP A 178 -25.42 -2.48 -34.78
CA ASP A 178 -24.14 -2.93 -35.29
C ASP A 178 -23.17 -3.38 -34.19
N GLN A 179 -23.47 -3.09 -32.92
CA GLN A 179 -22.70 -3.47 -31.73
C GLN A 179 -21.22 -3.08 -31.85
N SER A 180 -20.95 -1.96 -32.51
CA SER A 180 -19.60 -1.47 -32.73
C SER A 180 -18.93 -1.12 -31.40
N ASP A 181 -17.80 -1.75 -31.14
CA ASP A 181 -16.93 -1.53 -29.98
C ASP A 181 -15.50 -1.37 -30.54
N GLY A 182 -14.98 -0.14 -30.48
CA GLY A 182 -13.78 0.24 -31.24
C GLY A 182 -12.48 -0.29 -30.63
N ASP A 183 -12.50 -0.47 -29.33
CA ASP A 183 -11.37 -0.75 -28.44
C ASP A 183 -11.54 -2.07 -27.68
N ASN A 184 -12.71 -2.71 -27.80
CA ASN A 184 -13.04 -4.04 -27.31
C ASN A 184 -13.06 -4.15 -25.79
N ASP A 185 -13.58 -3.13 -25.11
CA ASP A 185 -13.72 -3.10 -23.66
C ASP A 185 -15.06 -3.71 -23.18
N GLY A 186 -15.98 -3.97 -24.12
CA GLY A 186 -17.30 -4.51 -23.85
C GLY A 186 -18.42 -3.47 -23.76
N ILE A 187 -18.11 -2.18 -23.95
CA ILE A 187 -19.08 -1.10 -24.11
C ILE A 187 -19.13 -0.67 -25.57
N GLY A 188 -20.34 -0.51 -26.11
CA GLY A 188 -20.49 -0.05 -27.49
C GLY A 188 -20.14 1.42 -27.63
N GLY A 189 -19.52 1.80 -28.76
CA GLY A 189 -19.07 3.16 -29.04
C GLY A 189 -20.15 4.26 -29.03
N VAL A 190 -21.44 3.90 -28.96
CA VAL A 190 -22.55 4.87 -28.83
C VAL A 190 -22.84 5.26 -27.38
N CYS A 191 -22.49 4.40 -26.42
CA CYS A 191 -22.66 4.62 -24.99
C CYS A 191 -21.31 4.67 -24.26
N ASP A 192 -20.22 4.32 -24.95
CA ASP A 192 -18.87 4.55 -24.51
C ASP A 192 -18.48 6.03 -24.69
N SER A 193 -18.28 6.71 -23.57
CA SER A 193 -17.80 8.10 -23.54
C SER A 193 -16.27 8.16 -23.57
N CYS A 194 -15.59 7.03 -23.30
CA CYS A 194 -14.16 6.91 -23.08
C CYS A 194 -13.57 5.75 -23.85
N HIS A 195 -12.98 6.06 -25.01
CA HIS A 195 -12.38 5.13 -25.98
C HIS A 195 -11.12 4.37 -25.45
N GLY A 196 -11.21 3.74 -24.29
CA GLY A 196 -10.22 2.90 -23.64
C GLY A 196 -10.86 1.71 -22.91
N ASN A 197 -10.04 0.81 -22.37
CA ASN A 197 -10.46 -0.46 -21.77
C ASN A 197 -11.20 -0.36 -20.41
N ASN A 198 -11.85 0.77 -20.11
CA ASN A 198 -12.52 1.04 -18.86
C ASN A 198 -13.90 1.68 -19.04
N ALA A 199 -14.90 0.86 -18.76
CA ALA A 199 -16.34 1.08 -18.84
C ALA A 199 -16.94 2.34 -18.18
N THR A 200 -16.20 3.07 -17.36
CA THR A 200 -16.65 4.28 -16.64
C THR A 200 -15.50 5.25 -16.34
N GLY A 201 -14.48 5.30 -17.21
CA GLY A 201 -13.22 6.02 -16.94
C GLY A 201 -13.28 7.54 -17.07
N ASP A 202 -14.30 8.19 -16.51
CA ASP A 202 -14.43 9.65 -16.32
C ASP A 202 -14.90 9.84 -14.86
N THR A 203 -13.94 9.92 -13.93
CA THR A 203 -14.19 9.86 -12.48
C THR A 203 -14.98 11.08 -11.97
N ASP A 204 -14.69 12.26 -12.50
CA ASP A 204 -15.30 13.52 -12.09
C ASP A 204 -16.50 13.96 -12.95
N ASN A 205 -16.74 13.30 -14.08
CA ASN A 205 -17.79 13.59 -15.07
C ASN A 205 -17.63 14.96 -15.76
N ASP A 206 -16.40 15.42 -15.97
CA ASP A 206 -16.12 16.67 -16.67
C ASP A 206 -16.14 16.52 -18.21
N GLY A 207 -16.16 15.28 -18.70
CA GLY A 207 -16.21 14.89 -20.11
C GLY A 207 -14.83 14.64 -20.73
N ILE A 208 -13.78 14.63 -19.93
CA ILE A 208 -12.45 14.09 -20.24
C ILE A 208 -12.35 12.74 -19.54
N CYS A 209 -11.71 11.79 -20.21
CA CYS A 209 -11.54 10.45 -19.66
C CYS A 209 -10.22 10.38 -18.93
N ASN A 210 -10.14 9.63 -17.85
CA ASN A 210 -8.99 9.54 -16.96
C ASN A 210 -7.65 9.32 -17.67
N ASP A 211 -7.59 8.44 -18.68
CA ASP A 211 -6.37 8.20 -19.47
C ASP A 211 -5.86 9.45 -20.24
N TYR A 212 -6.68 10.50 -20.33
CA TYR A 212 -6.45 11.78 -20.98
C TYR A 212 -6.72 12.99 -20.07
N ASP A 213 -7.18 12.76 -18.84
CA ASP A 213 -7.28 13.76 -17.80
C ASP A 213 -5.93 13.86 -17.09
N SER A 214 -5.72 14.97 -16.41
CA SER A 214 -4.57 15.18 -15.54
C SER A 214 -4.96 15.35 -14.07
N ASP A 215 -6.25 15.42 -13.79
CA ASP A 215 -6.87 15.56 -12.46
C ASP A 215 -8.20 14.80 -12.51
N ASP A 216 -8.10 13.47 -12.41
CA ASP A 216 -9.19 12.51 -12.65
C ASP A 216 -10.42 12.76 -11.76
N ASP A 217 -10.24 13.30 -10.55
CA ASP A 217 -11.31 13.52 -9.58
C ASP A 217 -11.65 15.01 -9.33
N ASN A 218 -10.95 15.91 -10.04
CA ASN A 218 -11.13 17.37 -10.03
C ASN A 218 -11.04 17.99 -8.63
N ASP A 219 -10.19 17.44 -7.76
CA ASP A 219 -9.93 17.98 -6.43
C ASP A 219 -8.87 19.10 -6.42
N GLY A 220 -8.18 19.26 -7.54
CA GLY A 220 -7.18 20.29 -7.81
C GLY A 220 -5.75 19.77 -7.80
N GLN A 221 -5.47 18.58 -7.28
CA GLN A 221 -4.16 17.94 -7.37
C GLN A 221 -4.07 17.12 -8.67
N SER A 222 -2.91 17.15 -9.34
CA SER A 222 -2.75 16.36 -10.56
C SER A 222 -2.45 14.90 -10.26
N ASP A 223 -2.90 13.96 -11.11
CA ASP A 223 -2.66 12.52 -10.89
C ASP A 223 -1.17 12.19 -10.75
N ALA A 224 -0.32 12.97 -11.44
CA ALA A 224 1.12 12.83 -11.41
C ALA A 224 1.71 13.21 -10.04
N ASP A 225 1.20 14.28 -9.45
CA ASP A 225 1.62 14.77 -8.14
C ASP A 225 1.05 13.87 -7.03
N GLU A 226 -0.20 13.47 -7.16
CA GLU A 226 -0.85 12.55 -6.23
C GLU A 226 -0.17 11.20 -6.17
N LEU A 227 0.15 10.61 -7.33
CA LEU A 227 0.90 9.35 -7.38
C LEU A 227 2.31 9.50 -6.77
N ALA A 228 2.94 10.66 -6.93
CA ALA A 228 4.25 10.95 -6.33
C ALA A 228 4.14 11.07 -4.79
N CYS A 229 3.03 11.61 -4.31
CA CYS A 229 2.75 11.89 -2.91
C CYS A 229 2.01 10.74 -2.16
N GLY A 230 1.48 9.77 -2.91
CA GLY A 230 0.80 8.60 -2.39
C GLY A 230 -0.69 8.79 -2.09
N SER A 231 -1.32 9.84 -2.64
CA SER A 231 -2.78 9.99 -2.72
C SER A 231 -3.37 9.14 -3.85
N ASP A 232 -4.70 9.01 -3.87
CA ASP A 232 -5.45 8.24 -4.85
C ASP A 232 -6.10 9.19 -5.87
N PRO A 233 -5.63 9.20 -7.14
CA PRO A 233 -6.14 10.12 -8.17
C PRO A 233 -7.62 9.96 -8.51
N LEU A 234 -8.27 8.90 -8.01
CA LEU A 234 -9.67 8.62 -8.30
C LEU A 234 -10.60 8.99 -7.13
N ASP A 235 -10.08 9.56 -6.05
CA ASP A 235 -10.84 9.88 -4.83
C ASP A 235 -10.52 11.30 -4.34
N ALA A 236 -11.39 12.25 -4.68
CA ALA A 236 -11.26 13.67 -4.32
C ALA A 236 -11.20 13.96 -2.81
N ALA A 237 -11.41 12.96 -1.96
CA ALA A 237 -11.19 13.06 -0.51
C ALA A 237 -9.77 12.70 -0.08
N SER A 238 -8.94 12.21 -1.00
CA SER A 238 -7.60 11.67 -0.79
C SER A 238 -6.50 12.72 -1.00
N LEU A 239 -6.73 13.98 -0.66
CA LEU A 239 -5.73 15.05 -0.82
C LEU A 239 -4.44 14.81 -0.03
N SER A 240 -3.30 15.08 -0.67
CA SER A 240 -2.02 15.27 0.01
C SER A 240 -1.94 16.67 0.65
N PRO A 241 -1.11 16.89 1.68
CA PRO A 241 -0.88 18.23 2.25
C PRO A 241 -0.46 19.25 1.19
N ASP A 242 -1.00 20.46 1.30
CA ASP A 242 -0.71 21.64 0.47
C ASP A 242 -0.76 22.86 1.42
N ASN A 243 0.42 23.30 1.85
CA ASN A 243 0.56 24.24 2.96
C ASN A 243 0.29 25.71 2.55
N ASP A 244 0.54 26.07 1.29
CA ASP A 244 0.29 27.43 0.77
C ASP A 244 -1.01 27.57 -0.05
N GLY A 245 -1.62 26.46 -0.45
CA GLY A 245 -2.87 26.41 -1.18
C GLY A 245 -2.74 26.73 -2.67
N ASP A 246 -1.60 26.46 -3.29
CA ASP A 246 -1.37 26.67 -4.73
C ASP A 246 -1.72 25.46 -5.61
N PHE A 247 -2.20 24.38 -4.98
CA PHE A 247 -2.58 23.08 -5.54
C PHE A 247 -1.42 22.14 -5.91
N ILE A 248 -0.19 22.50 -5.56
CA ILE A 248 0.95 21.60 -5.61
C ILE A 248 1.15 20.99 -4.21
N PRO A 249 1.16 19.67 -4.05
CA PRO A 249 1.35 19.07 -2.73
C PRO A 249 2.78 19.26 -2.18
N ASP A 250 2.94 19.44 -0.86
CA ASP A 250 4.21 19.69 -0.14
C ASP A 250 5.34 18.66 -0.48
N CYS A 251 4.98 17.46 -0.90
CA CYS A 251 5.94 16.39 -1.25
C CYS A 251 6.62 16.59 -2.61
N VAL A 252 6.06 17.43 -3.47
CA VAL A 252 6.57 17.77 -4.81
C VAL A 252 6.70 19.27 -5.03
N ASP A 253 6.14 20.09 -4.13
CA ASP A 253 6.34 21.53 -4.09
C ASP A 253 7.82 21.86 -3.76
N PRO A 254 8.44 22.81 -4.48
CA PRO A 254 9.76 23.34 -4.12
C PRO A 254 9.78 24.46 -3.05
N ASP A 255 8.63 25.02 -2.66
CA ASP A 255 8.48 26.17 -1.75
C ASP A 255 7.14 26.07 -0.98
N ASP A 256 7.06 25.19 0.03
CA ASP A 256 5.80 24.76 0.67
C ASP A 256 4.98 25.91 1.32
N ASP A 257 5.58 27.07 1.58
CA ASP A 257 4.90 28.22 2.19
C ASP A 257 4.86 29.48 1.32
N ASN A 258 5.40 29.38 0.11
CA ASN A 258 5.46 30.43 -0.92
C ASN A 258 6.02 31.77 -0.40
N ASP A 259 6.96 31.74 0.56
CA ASP A 259 7.63 32.95 1.04
C ASP A 259 8.74 33.46 0.11
N GLY A 260 9.10 32.63 -0.89
CA GLY A 260 10.11 32.88 -1.91
C GLY A 260 11.48 32.25 -1.61
N ILE A 261 11.58 31.40 -0.60
CA ILE A 261 12.77 30.63 -0.22
C ILE A 261 12.45 29.13 -0.37
N ALA A 262 13.08 28.48 -1.35
CA ALA A 262 12.86 27.06 -1.59
C ALA A 262 13.23 26.18 -0.37
N ASP A 263 12.47 25.13 -0.08
CA ASP A 263 12.57 24.29 1.14
C ASP A 263 13.98 23.78 1.41
N THR A 264 14.74 23.51 0.34
CA THR A 264 16.12 23.02 0.42
C THR A 264 17.08 23.97 1.13
N ILE A 265 16.72 25.24 1.23
CA ILE A 265 17.50 26.30 1.89
C ILE A 265 16.67 27.08 2.92
N ASP A 266 15.41 26.71 3.13
CA ASP A 266 14.51 27.32 4.10
C ASP A 266 14.75 26.74 5.51
N ASN A 267 14.91 27.60 6.51
CA ASN A 267 15.01 27.21 7.90
C ASN A 267 13.65 27.00 8.60
N CYS A 268 12.54 27.31 7.93
CA CYS A 268 11.15 27.03 8.27
C CYS A 268 10.31 26.70 7.01
N PRO A 269 10.51 25.53 6.37
CA PRO A 269 9.92 25.23 5.06
C PRO A 269 8.39 25.39 4.94
N VAL A 270 7.65 25.26 6.03
CA VAL A 270 6.17 25.31 6.04
C VAL A 270 5.61 26.56 6.72
N ASP A 271 6.46 27.45 7.22
CA ASP A 271 6.06 28.63 8.01
C ASP A 271 6.71 29.90 7.45
N ALA A 272 5.96 30.60 6.57
CA ALA A 272 6.47 31.71 5.77
C ALA A 272 7.30 32.73 6.56
N ASN A 273 8.58 32.84 6.23
CA ASN A 273 9.58 33.62 6.95
C ASN A 273 10.71 34.15 6.07
N ALA A 274 10.40 34.84 4.97
CA ALA A 274 11.35 35.35 3.97
C ALA A 274 12.59 36.14 4.49
N GLY A 275 12.59 36.56 5.76
CA GLY A 275 13.75 37.13 6.46
C GLY A 275 14.79 36.12 6.94
N GLN A 276 14.44 34.82 7.02
CA GLN A 276 15.26 33.69 7.43
C GLN A 276 16.01 33.95 8.74
N GLU A 277 15.36 34.66 9.67
CA GLU A 277 15.92 34.91 10.99
C GLU A 277 16.07 33.58 11.76
N ASP A 278 17.21 33.40 12.41
CA ASP A 278 17.56 32.25 13.26
C ASP A 278 18.40 32.81 14.42
N PHE A 279 17.74 33.07 15.54
CA PHE A 279 18.32 33.81 16.66
C PHE A 279 19.43 33.04 17.38
N ASP A 280 19.31 31.72 17.46
CA ASP A 280 20.23 30.87 18.21
C ASP A 280 21.18 30.03 17.36
N PHE A 281 21.03 30.08 16.04
CA PHE A 281 21.89 29.47 15.04
C PHE A 281 21.92 27.95 15.14
N ASP A 282 20.80 27.32 15.52
CA ASP A 282 20.65 25.88 15.51
C ASP A 282 20.14 25.32 14.16
N GLY A 283 19.75 26.20 13.24
CA GLY A 283 19.29 25.87 11.90
C GLY A 283 17.77 25.80 11.74
N ILE A 284 17.01 26.00 12.81
CA ILE A 284 15.55 26.19 12.79
C ILE A 284 15.28 27.70 12.84
N GLY A 285 14.41 28.21 11.96
CA GLY A 285 14.12 29.64 11.90
C GLY A 285 13.20 30.12 13.01
N ASP A 286 13.28 31.39 13.35
CA ASP A 286 12.50 32.03 14.43
C ASP A 286 10.97 31.91 14.24
N ALA A 287 10.50 31.66 13.01
CA ALA A 287 9.07 31.53 12.70
C ALA A 287 8.47 30.19 13.15
N CYS A 288 9.26 29.12 13.04
CA CYS A 288 8.88 27.75 13.37
C CYS A 288 9.60 27.23 14.63
N ASP A 289 10.55 28.00 15.17
CA ASP A 289 11.24 27.68 16.42
C ASP A 289 10.40 28.08 17.65
N THR A 290 10.18 27.10 18.51
CA THR A 290 9.43 27.27 19.76
C THR A 290 10.32 27.33 20.99
N GLU A 291 11.61 27.02 20.84
CA GLU A 291 12.60 27.00 21.89
C GLU A 291 13.74 27.99 21.56
N VAL A 292 14.68 28.21 22.48
CA VAL A 292 15.89 29.00 22.20
C VAL A 292 17.08 28.32 22.86
N CYS A 293 18.02 27.86 22.05
CA CYS A 293 19.25 27.22 22.43
C CYS A 293 20.28 28.19 23.02
N ILE A 294 20.44 28.20 24.34
CA ILE A 294 21.41 29.11 24.99
C ILE A 294 22.87 28.88 24.53
N ASN A 295 23.22 27.63 24.20
CA ASN A 295 24.56 27.28 23.75
C ASN A 295 24.80 27.72 22.30
N GLY A 296 23.76 27.71 21.46
CA GLY A 296 23.78 28.25 20.10
C GLY A 296 24.06 29.75 20.11
N VAL A 297 23.22 30.53 20.80
CA VAL A 297 23.38 31.99 20.98
C VAL A 297 24.79 32.34 21.52
N VAL A 298 25.25 31.64 22.56
CA VAL A 298 26.57 31.89 23.16
C VAL A 298 27.71 31.53 22.20
N SER A 299 27.57 30.44 21.44
CA SER A 299 28.56 30.05 20.43
C SER A 299 28.67 31.09 19.31
N ALA A 300 27.53 31.54 18.77
CA ALA A 300 27.48 32.58 17.74
C ALA A 300 28.08 33.91 18.24
N LEU A 301 27.70 34.35 19.44
CA LEU A 301 28.29 35.53 20.07
C LEU A 301 29.80 35.38 20.29
N ASN A 302 30.26 34.20 20.73
CA ASN A 302 31.69 33.93 20.88
C ASN A 302 32.43 34.00 19.53
N ALA A 303 31.85 33.45 18.45
CA ALA A 303 32.41 33.53 17.11
C ALA A 303 32.50 34.99 16.64
N TYR A 304 31.43 35.76 16.79
CA TYR A 304 31.40 37.20 16.49
C TYR A 304 32.50 37.94 17.26
N VAL A 305 32.55 37.80 18.59
CA VAL A 305 33.57 38.43 19.45
C VAL A 305 35.00 38.04 19.03
N ASN A 306 35.20 36.79 18.60
CA ASN A 306 36.50 36.32 18.14
C ASN A 306 36.90 36.91 16.77
N SER A 307 35.95 37.26 15.91
CA SER A 307 36.19 37.95 14.64
C SER A 307 36.61 39.42 14.80
N LEU A 308 36.18 40.08 15.88
CA LEU A 308 36.43 41.50 16.11
C LEU A 308 37.92 41.86 16.18
N SER A 309 38.27 43.05 15.68
CA SER A 309 39.64 43.59 15.77
C SER A 309 39.96 44.23 17.12
N ILE A 310 39.69 43.51 18.21
CA ILE A 310 39.96 43.93 19.61
C ILE A 310 41.06 43.09 20.26
N SER A 311 41.63 43.58 21.37
CA SER A 311 42.71 42.87 22.09
C SER A 311 42.27 41.47 22.56
N SER A 312 43.16 40.48 22.49
CA SER A 312 42.88 39.10 22.91
C SER A 312 42.44 38.97 24.37
N SER A 313 42.86 39.88 25.25
CA SER A 313 42.42 39.92 26.65
C SER A 313 40.95 40.29 26.78
N ARG A 314 40.44 41.22 25.95
CA ARG A 314 39.02 41.58 25.91
C ARG A 314 38.17 40.47 25.32
N LYS A 315 38.61 39.85 24.22
CA LYS A 315 37.95 38.66 23.64
C LYS A 315 37.72 37.60 24.72
N ARG A 316 38.80 37.16 25.38
CA ARG A 316 38.73 36.17 26.46
C ARG A 316 37.88 36.61 27.66
N ALA A 317 37.82 37.90 27.96
CA ALA A 317 37.02 38.40 29.07
C ALA A 317 35.52 38.31 28.77
N ILE A 318 35.11 38.57 27.53
CA ILE A 318 33.72 38.45 27.08
C ILE A 318 33.35 36.97 26.95
N THR A 319 34.10 36.19 26.17
CA THR A 319 33.73 34.81 25.85
C THR A 319 33.64 33.93 27.10
N ARG A 320 34.60 34.03 28.03
CA ARG A 320 34.55 33.25 29.29
C ARG A 320 33.33 33.56 30.16
N ARG A 321 32.79 34.78 30.09
CA ARG A 321 31.60 35.13 30.89
C ARG A 321 30.33 34.61 30.21
N LEU A 322 30.27 34.65 28.89
CA LEU A 322 29.19 34.04 28.11
C LEU A 322 29.16 32.52 28.33
N ASP A 323 30.29 31.84 28.19
CA ASP A 323 30.44 30.40 28.44
C ASP A 323 29.98 30.02 29.85
N LEU A 324 30.34 30.85 30.85
CA LEU A 324 29.96 30.61 32.24
C LEU A 324 28.45 30.80 32.46
N ALA A 325 27.80 31.74 31.77
CA ALA A 325 26.37 31.96 31.86
C ALA A 325 25.60 30.77 31.27
N ALA A 326 25.97 30.32 30.07
CA ALA A 326 25.40 29.12 29.44
C ALA A 326 25.63 27.86 30.29
N TYR A 327 26.85 27.64 30.77
CA TYR A 327 27.16 26.51 31.65
C TYR A 327 26.27 26.49 32.91
N LYS A 328 26.08 27.65 33.56
CA LYS A 328 25.21 27.77 34.73
C LYS A 328 23.77 27.39 34.42
N PHE A 329 23.23 27.86 33.30
CA PHE A 329 21.90 27.50 32.86
C PHE A 329 21.78 25.98 32.68
N CYS A 330 22.72 25.38 31.94
CA CYS A 330 22.75 23.95 31.63
C CYS A 330 22.88 23.02 32.85
N ILE A 331 23.49 23.47 33.96
CA ILE A 331 23.54 22.69 35.20
C ILE A 331 22.33 22.95 36.13
N GLY A 332 21.30 23.65 35.63
CA GLY A 332 20.06 23.92 36.37
C GLY A 332 20.15 25.07 37.37
N ALA A 333 21.00 26.07 37.13
CA ALA A 333 20.97 27.30 37.93
C ALA A 333 19.65 28.06 37.73
N SER A 334 19.23 28.86 38.72
CA SER A 334 18.02 29.67 38.58
C SER A 334 18.15 30.69 37.45
N THR A 335 17.04 31.01 36.77
CA THR A 335 16.97 32.04 35.72
C THR A 335 17.59 33.35 36.18
N SER A 336 17.33 33.77 37.43
CA SER A 336 17.95 34.97 38.02
C SER A 336 19.48 34.91 38.07
N THR A 337 20.06 33.76 38.41
CA THR A 337 21.51 33.56 38.47
C THR A 337 22.16 33.64 37.09
N VAL A 338 21.45 33.17 36.07
CA VAL A 338 21.89 33.20 34.66
C VAL A 338 21.78 34.63 34.12
N ILE A 339 20.65 35.30 34.34
CA ILE A 339 20.44 36.71 33.97
C ILE A 339 21.50 37.61 34.63
N ASP A 340 21.83 37.41 35.90
CA ASP A 340 22.90 38.16 36.57
C ASP A 340 24.27 37.94 35.91
N ALA A 341 24.56 36.72 35.45
CA ALA A 341 25.79 36.41 34.73
C ALA A 341 25.84 37.12 33.36
N LEU A 342 24.72 37.13 32.62
CA LEU A 342 24.58 37.83 31.34
C LEU A 342 24.68 39.35 31.50
N ASN A 343 24.03 39.93 32.51
CA ASN A 343 24.13 41.36 32.83
C ASN A 343 25.56 41.79 33.21
N ASN A 344 26.37 40.89 33.77
CA ASN A 344 27.80 41.14 33.98
C ASN A 344 28.56 41.31 32.66
N VAL A 345 28.19 40.56 31.62
CA VAL A 345 28.75 40.70 30.28
C VAL A 345 28.32 42.04 29.67
N VAL A 346 27.03 42.36 29.72
CA VAL A 346 26.48 43.64 29.23
C VAL A 346 27.22 44.82 29.86
N SER A 347 27.38 44.80 31.18
CA SER A 347 28.10 45.86 31.92
C SER A 347 29.58 45.98 31.49
N TYR A 348 30.25 44.85 31.25
CA TYR A 348 31.64 44.83 30.78
C TYR A 348 31.78 45.40 29.37
N VAL A 349 30.90 44.99 28.45
CA VAL A 349 30.91 45.45 27.06
C VAL A 349 30.58 46.95 26.99
N ALA A 350 29.55 47.40 27.71
CA ALA A 350 29.15 48.80 27.77
C ALA A 350 30.28 49.70 28.30
N TYR A 351 31.00 49.27 29.34
CA TYR A 351 32.12 50.01 29.91
C TYR A 351 33.28 50.22 28.90
N HIS A 352 33.49 49.26 27.99
CA HIS A 352 34.56 49.30 26.99
C HIS A 352 34.11 49.79 25.61
N SER A 353 32.84 50.16 25.45
CA SER A 353 32.31 50.77 24.23
C SER A 353 33.05 52.08 23.91
N GLY A 354 33.48 52.25 22.66
CA GLY A 354 34.21 53.41 22.17
C GLY A 354 35.67 53.56 22.64
N SER A 355 36.11 52.78 23.64
CA SER A 355 37.46 52.86 24.23
C SER A 355 38.30 51.59 24.05
N GLY A 356 37.78 50.61 23.32
CA GLY A 356 38.46 49.33 23.09
C GLY A 356 37.58 48.26 22.43
N ILE A 357 36.27 48.49 22.37
CA ILE A 357 35.30 47.79 21.53
C ILE A 357 34.61 48.88 20.68
N PRO A 358 34.54 48.76 19.35
CA PRO A 358 33.79 49.71 18.52
C PRO A 358 32.34 49.80 19.01
N ALA A 359 31.75 50.99 18.99
CA ALA A 359 30.43 51.23 19.58
C ALA A 359 29.35 50.35 18.92
N SER A 360 29.38 50.20 17.59
CA SER A 360 28.46 49.33 16.85
C SER A 360 28.56 47.87 17.28
N ASP A 361 29.76 47.35 17.51
CA ASP A 361 29.96 45.97 17.98
C ASP A 361 29.49 45.78 19.41
N ALA A 362 29.71 46.79 20.26
CA ALA A 362 29.23 46.78 21.63
C ALA A 362 27.70 46.78 21.69
N ASP A 363 27.05 47.63 20.88
CA ASP A 363 25.59 47.70 20.78
C ASP A 363 25.00 46.39 20.26
N TYR A 364 25.62 45.76 19.26
CA TYR A 364 25.22 44.45 18.75
C TYR A 364 25.31 43.36 19.84
N ILE A 365 26.47 43.21 20.49
CA ILE A 365 26.66 42.19 21.54
C ILE A 365 25.65 42.38 22.68
N ILE A 366 25.43 43.63 23.11
CA ILE A 366 24.49 43.95 24.17
C ILE A 366 23.05 43.64 23.74
N GLY A 367 22.68 43.98 22.50
CA GLY A 367 21.37 43.69 21.93
C GLY A 367 21.04 42.20 21.95
N GLN A 368 21.96 41.37 21.44
CA GLN A 368 21.82 39.91 21.40
C GLN A 368 21.68 39.31 22.81
N ILE A 369 22.48 39.78 23.78
CA ILE A 369 22.36 39.31 25.18
C ILE A 369 21.02 39.72 25.79
N ASN A 370 20.53 40.93 25.50
CA ASN A 370 19.23 41.38 25.99
C ASN A 370 18.07 40.58 25.39
N ALA A 371 18.16 40.20 24.11
CA ALA A 371 17.20 39.31 23.47
C ALA A 371 17.18 37.93 24.16
N LEU A 372 18.36 37.33 24.42
CA LEU A 372 18.45 36.08 25.17
C LEU A 372 17.87 36.20 26.60
N ILE A 373 18.07 37.34 27.27
CA ILE A 373 17.46 37.61 28.57
C ILE A 373 15.93 37.67 28.45
N ALA A 374 15.38 38.23 27.37
CA ALA A 374 13.94 38.24 27.13
C ALA A 374 13.40 36.81 26.96
N SER A 375 14.06 35.97 26.14
CA SER A 375 13.69 34.56 25.96
C SER A 375 13.79 33.75 27.26
N LEU A 376 14.82 34.01 28.09
CA LEU A 376 14.95 33.41 29.42
C LEU A 376 13.78 33.77 30.35
N ASN A 377 13.27 35.01 30.27
CA ASN A 377 12.11 35.45 31.05
C ASN A 377 10.80 34.88 30.51
N ALA A 378 10.70 34.67 29.20
CA ALA A 378 9.57 34.00 28.55
C ALA A 378 9.51 32.50 28.86
N GLY A 379 10.62 31.91 29.28
CA GLY A 379 10.70 30.50 29.66
C GLY A 379 10.85 29.54 28.47
N ILE A 380 11.26 30.06 27.31
CA ILE A 380 11.44 29.29 26.07
C ILE A 380 12.89 28.84 25.85
N VAL A 381 13.83 29.24 26.72
CA VAL A 381 15.25 28.90 26.57
C VAL A 381 15.53 27.49 27.05
N VAL A 382 16.29 26.73 26.27
CA VAL A 382 16.71 25.36 26.56
C VAL A 382 18.23 25.22 26.54
N CYS A 383 18.73 24.19 27.23
CA CYS A 383 20.12 23.80 27.15
C CYS A 383 20.24 22.65 26.16
N CYS A 384 20.59 22.97 24.92
CA CYS A 384 20.97 21.96 23.96
C CYS A 384 22.42 21.60 24.21
N THR A 385 22.77 20.32 24.25
CA THR A 385 24.17 19.96 24.01
C THR A 385 24.58 20.49 22.63
N PRO A 386 25.88 20.72 22.32
CA PRO A 386 26.30 20.79 20.93
C PRO A 386 26.10 19.40 20.32
N SER A 387 24.85 19.06 20.07
CA SER A 387 24.39 17.99 19.20
C SER A 387 24.65 18.54 17.81
N ILE A 388 25.53 17.89 17.04
CA ILE A 388 25.06 17.09 15.90
C ILE A 388 24.13 17.96 15.02
N PRO A 389 24.57 18.43 13.85
CA PRO A 389 23.62 19.00 12.89
C PRO A 389 22.52 17.96 12.68
N HIS A 390 21.28 18.29 13.03
CA HIS A 390 20.13 17.49 12.64
C HIS A 390 20.05 17.61 11.10
N PRO A 391 19.66 16.52 10.42
CA PRO A 391 19.85 16.37 9.00
C PRO A 391 18.99 17.41 8.29
N ALA A 392 19.57 18.04 7.28
CA ALA A 392 18.77 18.50 6.16
C ALA A 392 17.79 17.39 5.77
N ASN A 393 16.57 17.77 5.45
CA ASN A 393 15.48 16.96 4.94
C ASN A 393 16.01 15.75 4.11
N PRO A 394 15.45 14.53 4.25
CA PRO A 394 15.78 13.41 3.38
C PRO A 394 15.16 13.64 2.00
N GLY A 395 15.75 14.56 1.24
CA GLY A 395 15.34 14.95 -0.09
C GLY A 395 16.52 15.58 -0.81
N VAL A 396 17.13 14.78 -1.68
CA VAL A 396 18.20 15.17 -2.61
C VAL A 396 19.57 15.44 -1.96
N ALA A 397 20.36 14.36 -1.96
CA ALA A 397 21.79 14.42 -2.10
C ALA A 397 22.18 15.47 -3.14
N THR A 398 22.71 16.61 -2.68
CA THR A 398 23.57 17.43 -3.52
C THR A 398 24.66 16.52 -4.07
N THR A 399 25.00 16.70 -5.34
CA THR A 399 25.88 15.84 -6.11
C THR A 399 27.31 15.80 -5.54
N ALA A 400 27.48 15.05 -4.43
CA ALA A 400 28.72 14.67 -3.78
C ALA A 400 28.57 13.48 -2.80
N ASP A 401 27.36 13.05 -2.42
CA ASP A 401 27.13 11.90 -1.52
C ASP A 401 27.19 10.53 -2.24
N ALA A 402 28.31 10.28 -2.92
CA ALA A 402 28.75 8.91 -3.10
C ALA A 402 29.32 8.40 -1.77
N LEU A 403 29.06 7.14 -1.44
CA LEU A 403 29.69 6.40 -0.34
C LEU A 403 31.24 6.51 -0.46
N GLN A 404 31.84 7.51 0.19
CA GLN A 404 33.27 7.81 0.07
C GLN A 404 33.99 7.48 1.37
N LEU A 405 34.94 6.55 1.26
CA LEU A 405 35.88 6.21 2.34
C LEU A 405 37.20 6.93 2.06
N GLN A 406 37.52 7.94 2.86
CA GLN A 406 38.76 8.71 2.76
C GLN A 406 39.67 8.41 3.94
N ALA A 407 40.95 8.18 3.67
CA ALA A 407 41.95 7.96 4.72
C ALA A 407 43.16 8.83 4.44
N ASN A 408 43.30 9.91 5.22
CA ASN A 408 44.34 10.91 5.01
C ASN A 408 45.45 10.71 6.05
N PRO A 409 46.66 10.27 5.63
CA PRO A 409 47.78 10.21 6.55
C PRO A 409 48.16 11.60 7.01
N ASN A 410 48.35 11.78 8.32
CA ASN A 410 48.85 13.02 8.89
C ASN A 410 50.39 13.00 8.92
N PRO A 411 51.10 13.83 8.14
CA PRO A 411 52.57 13.86 8.15
C PRO A 411 53.19 14.46 9.42
N PHE A 412 52.37 14.93 10.37
CA PHE A 412 52.82 15.60 11.59
C PHE A 412 52.31 14.92 12.89
N ARG A 413 51.55 13.81 12.79
CA ARG A 413 51.06 13.02 13.94
C ARG A 413 51.00 11.54 13.57
N ASP A 414 51.30 10.65 14.52
CA ASP A 414 51.20 9.18 14.40
C ASP A 414 49.72 8.68 14.35
N GLU A 415 48.82 9.42 13.70
CA GLU A 415 47.38 9.09 13.61
C GLU A 415 46.89 9.27 12.17
N VAL A 416 46.13 8.28 11.69
CA VAL A 416 45.40 8.35 10.43
C VAL A 416 43.93 8.63 10.73
N ALA A 417 43.39 9.68 10.12
CA ALA A 417 41.96 9.95 10.13
C ALA A 417 41.29 9.18 8.99
N ILE A 418 40.28 8.39 9.34
CA ILE A 418 39.46 7.60 8.43
C ILE A 418 38.05 8.17 8.50
N ARG A 419 37.58 8.70 7.37
CA ARG A 419 36.28 9.34 7.26
C ARG A 419 35.40 8.62 6.27
N PHE A 420 34.13 8.42 6.60
CA PHE A 420 33.14 7.93 5.67
C PHE A 420 31.75 8.48 6.02
N SER A 421 30.92 8.68 4.99
CA SER A 421 29.52 9.07 5.14
C SER A 421 28.63 7.84 5.16
N LEU A 422 27.66 7.82 6.07
CA LEU A 422 26.56 6.88 6.08
C LEU A 422 25.30 7.57 5.56
N PRO A 423 24.63 7.05 4.52
CA PRO A 423 23.40 7.65 4.01
C PRO A 423 22.22 7.47 4.99
N GLN A 424 22.25 6.40 5.80
CA GLN A 424 21.25 6.09 6.83
C GLN A 424 21.92 5.49 8.06
N ALA A 425 21.28 5.63 9.23
CA ALA A 425 21.78 5.08 10.48
C ALA A 425 21.61 3.55 10.50
N GLY A 426 22.64 2.82 10.92
CA GLY A 426 22.61 1.36 10.83
C GLY A 426 23.81 0.64 11.46
N PRO A 427 23.76 -0.69 11.53
CA PRO A 427 24.88 -1.50 11.99
C PRO A 427 26.04 -1.39 11.01
N ALA A 428 27.20 -0.92 11.49
CA ALA A 428 28.40 -0.77 10.70
C ALA A 428 29.61 -1.39 11.40
N THR A 429 30.49 -2.01 10.62
CA THR A 429 31.78 -2.50 11.10
C THR A 429 32.92 -1.87 10.32
N LEU A 430 33.92 -1.36 11.04
CA LEU A 430 35.13 -0.77 10.46
C LEU A 430 36.34 -1.59 10.88
N GLU A 431 36.92 -2.31 9.92
CA GLU A 431 38.02 -3.24 10.13
C GLU A 431 39.22 -2.89 9.26
N LEU A 432 40.43 -3.07 9.79
CA LEU A 432 41.68 -2.96 9.03
C LEU A 432 42.23 -4.32 8.67
N PHE A 433 42.76 -4.41 7.46
CA PHE A 433 43.38 -5.60 6.89
C PHE A 433 44.78 -5.28 6.39
N ASN A 434 45.69 -6.26 6.49
CA ASN A 434 46.94 -6.22 5.75
C ASN A 434 46.72 -6.58 4.27
N LEU A 435 47.74 -6.40 3.42
CA LEU A 435 47.66 -6.72 1.99
C LEU A 435 47.42 -8.22 1.69
N ASN A 436 47.63 -9.10 2.68
CA ASN A 436 47.32 -10.52 2.57
C ASN A 436 45.87 -10.85 2.99
N GLY A 437 45.04 -9.84 3.27
CA GLY A 437 43.63 -10.00 3.65
C GLY A 437 43.40 -10.46 5.09
N GLN A 438 44.41 -10.40 5.95
CA GLN A 438 44.26 -10.73 7.38
C GLN A 438 43.85 -9.49 8.17
N ARG A 439 42.84 -9.62 9.03
CA ARG A 439 42.38 -8.54 9.90
C ARG A 439 43.44 -8.21 10.94
N VAL A 440 43.84 -6.94 11.01
CA VAL A 440 44.84 -6.43 11.96
C VAL A 440 44.23 -5.63 13.11
N ALA A 441 43.13 -4.91 12.87
CA ALA A 441 42.43 -4.14 13.91
C ALA A 441 40.93 -4.02 13.57
N ALA A 442 40.10 -3.84 14.59
CA ALA A 442 38.72 -3.40 14.45
C ALA A 442 38.59 -2.04 15.14
N LEU A 443 38.22 -1.01 14.40
CA LEU A 443 38.08 0.35 14.91
C LEU A 443 36.67 0.61 15.43
N HIS A 444 35.68 -0.04 14.83
CA HIS A 444 34.29 0.06 15.24
C HIS A 444 33.53 -1.21 14.89
N SER A 445 32.57 -1.58 15.74
CA SER A 445 31.61 -2.66 15.51
C SER A 445 30.37 -2.35 16.32
N GLY A 446 29.34 -1.83 15.69
CA GLY A 446 28.15 -1.37 16.40
C GLY A 446 27.24 -0.54 15.49
N TYR A 447 26.32 0.18 16.12
CA TYR A 447 25.40 1.07 15.43
C TYR A 447 26.08 2.44 15.24
N LEU A 448 25.95 3.01 14.04
CA LEU A 448 26.40 4.37 13.72
C LEU A 448 25.25 5.19 13.15
N ASP A 449 25.19 6.46 13.54
CA ASP A 449 24.20 7.41 13.04
C ASP A 449 24.48 7.78 11.56
N ALA A 450 23.44 8.26 10.86
CA ALA A 450 23.59 8.80 9.51
C ALA A 450 24.53 10.02 9.51
N GLY A 451 25.20 10.27 8.38
CA GLY A 451 26.16 11.36 8.20
C GLY A 451 27.63 10.96 8.32
N GLN A 452 28.50 11.96 8.49
CA GLN A 452 29.96 11.79 8.45
C GLN A 452 30.53 11.21 9.75
N GLN A 453 31.24 10.10 9.62
CA GLN A 453 31.93 9.41 10.70
C GLN A 453 33.44 9.66 10.63
N ASP A 454 34.10 10.06 11.73
CA ASP A 454 35.56 10.29 11.80
C ASP A 454 36.20 9.35 12.85
N PHE A 455 36.99 8.39 12.37
CA PHE A 455 37.76 7.48 13.19
C PHE A 455 39.25 7.79 13.13
N ARG A 456 39.90 7.75 14.28
CA ARG A 456 41.35 7.93 14.38
C ARG A 456 42.04 6.62 14.70
N TRP A 457 42.99 6.24 13.86
CA TRP A 457 43.81 5.06 14.04
C TRP A 457 45.27 5.43 14.28
N ASN A 458 45.82 4.98 15.40
CA ASN A 458 47.18 5.29 15.86
C ASN A 458 48.24 4.26 15.43
N GLY A 459 47.94 3.43 14.42
CA GLY A 459 48.87 2.41 13.94
C GLY A 459 48.97 1.14 14.79
N ALA A 460 48.15 0.96 15.83
CA ALA A 460 48.16 -0.27 16.65
C ALA A 460 47.22 -1.36 16.11
N ASP A 461 47.57 -2.62 16.35
CA ASP A 461 46.70 -3.78 16.13
C ASP A 461 45.70 -3.99 17.28
N GLY A 462 44.82 -4.99 17.14
CA GLY A 462 43.81 -5.34 18.16
C GLY A 462 44.37 -5.77 19.52
N SER A 463 45.69 -6.00 19.64
CA SER A 463 46.40 -6.30 20.90
C SER A 463 47.17 -5.09 21.47
N GLY A 464 47.12 -3.95 20.78
CA GLY A 464 47.85 -2.74 21.14
C GLY A 464 49.31 -2.73 20.65
N GLN A 465 49.75 -3.74 19.90
CA GLN A 465 51.08 -3.75 19.29
C GLN A 465 51.13 -2.85 18.06
N GLN A 466 52.23 -2.11 17.94
CA GLN A 466 52.42 -1.14 16.86
C GLN A 466 52.77 -1.85 15.55
N LEU A 467 52.00 -1.55 14.50
CA LEU A 467 52.21 -2.09 13.17
C LEU A 467 53.32 -1.34 12.42
N SER A 468 53.87 -1.97 11.38
CA SER A 468 54.95 -1.40 10.55
C SER A 468 54.42 -0.34 9.59
N SER A 469 55.23 0.65 9.23
CA SER A 469 54.89 1.60 8.18
C SER A 469 54.65 0.86 6.86
N GLY A 470 53.52 1.13 6.20
CA GLY A 470 53.07 0.35 5.06
C GLY A 470 51.65 0.66 4.62
N ILE A 471 51.17 -0.08 3.61
CA ILE A 471 49.80 0.05 3.09
C ILE A 471 48.91 -0.97 3.79
N TYR A 472 47.79 -0.48 4.31
CA TYR A 472 46.71 -1.25 4.91
C TYR A 472 45.42 -1.02 4.11
N LEU A 473 44.46 -1.92 4.26
CA LEU A 473 43.12 -1.77 3.70
C LEU A 473 42.17 -1.52 4.86
N VAL A 474 41.39 -0.45 4.79
CA VAL A 474 40.25 -0.28 5.70
C VAL A 474 38.99 -0.69 4.97
N ARG A 475 38.20 -1.54 5.61
CA ARG A 475 36.94 -2.04 5.10
C ARG A 475 35.82 -1.61 6.03
N SER A 476 34.83 -0.94 5.45
CA SER A 476 33.56 -0.64 6.11
C SER A 476 32.49 -1.59 5.58
N GLN A 477 31.80 -2.32 6.45
CA GLN A 477 30.64 -3.13 6.08
C GLN A 477 29.40 -2.58 6.77
N MET A 478 28.40 -2.28 5.96
CA MET A 478 27.06 -1.81 6.32
C MET A 478 26.03 -2.87 5.87
N GLU A 479 24.76 -2.66 6.20
CA GLU A 479 23.67 -3.60 5.87
C GLU A 479 23.45 -3.75 4.35
N ASP A 480 23.69 -2.70 3.58
CA ASP A 480 23.45 -2.59 2.14
C ASP A 480 24.73 -2.42 1.29
N ALA A 481 25.87 -2.07 1.91
CA ALA A 481 27.11 -1.77 1.18
C ALA A 481 28.40 -2.23 1.90
N THR A 482 29.42 -2.58 1.11
CA THR A 482 30.80 -2.79 1.61
C THR A 482 31.77 -1.90 0.86
N LEU A 483 32.47 -1.02 1.58
CA LEU A 483 33.52 -0.17 1.05
C LEU A 483 34.90 -0.65 1.49
N THR A 484 35.88 -0.53 0.61
CA THR A 484 37.28 -0.81 0.94
C THR A 484 38.17 0.28 0.37
N GLN A 485 39.04 0.85 1.21
CA GLN A 485 39.98 1.89 0.80
C GLN A 485 41.40 1.56 1.26
N LYS A 486 42.37 1.96 0.44
CA LYS A 486 43.79 1.88 0.79
C LYS A 486 44.16 3.00 1.75
N VAL A 487 44.84 2.64 2.81
CA VAL A 487 45.37 3.54 3.83
C VAL A 487 46.89 3.39 3.86
N SER A 488 47.61 4.50 3.77
CA SER A 488 49.06 4.47 3.96
C SER A 488 49.37 4.93 5.38
N MET A 489 50.03 4.08 6.16
CA MET A 489 50.59 4.47 7.46
C MET A 489 52.05 4.83 7.25
N VAL A 490 52.37 6.09 7.49
CA VAL A 490 53.74 6.59 7.48
C VAL A 490 54.10 6.93 8.92
N ARG A 491 55.25 6.43 9.36
CA ARG A 491 55.81 6.68 10.69
C ARG A 491 57.24 7.15 10.56
#